data_AF-A0A7J4EHN8-F1
#
_entry.id   AF-A0A7J4EHN8-F1
#
_cell.length_a   1.000
_cell.length_b   1.000
_cell.length_c   1.000
_cell.angle_alpha   90.00
_cell.angle_beta   90.00
_cell.angle_gamma   90.00
#
_symmetry.space_group_name_H-M   'P 1'
#
loop_
_entity.id
_entity.type
_entity.pdbx_description
1 polymer ?
#
loop_
_entity_poly.entity_id
_entity_poly.type
_entity_poly.pdbx_seq_one_letter_code
_entity_poly.pdbx_strand_id
1 'polypeptide(L)'
;MKKNIILLLILLLLPLIGCLQQHETEQNLFNCILVEGKRKFYSIQEAVDYAENGDVLRIYPGVYRETITVNKTLQLIGEKAVVSCNSSTGSIITVTANKCRITGLHVKGIIKSERNSSLTGLRITSAGNKIENNTIENTMYGISLERGADNNLIIFNHILNNTDGIEILLACHNVLSHNNISWSCRNGVYLGYQSRFNTITQNVFVKNGRAVHLKGVDSNKVTENVFIGNTIETSECCGAEGKNFIENNVYK
;
A
#
# COMPACT_ATOMS: atom_id res chain seq x y z
N MET A 1 75.74 -60.41 7.53
CA MET A 1 76.03 -59.05 8.07
C MET A 1 74.70 -58.35 8.28
N LYS A 2 74.20 -58.29 9.54
CA LYS A 2 73.96 -57.06 10.34
C LYS A 2 72.92 -56.11 9.68
N LYS A 3 71.82 -55.66 10.28
CA LYS A 3 71.32 -55.62 11.67
C LYS A 3 69.83 -55.15 11.66
N ASN A 4 69.01 -55.80 12.50
CA ASN A 4 68.03 -55.29 13.47
C ASN A 4 67.00 -54.17 13.16
N ILE A 5 65.68 -54.45 13.30
CA ILE A 5 64.75 -54.19 14.44
C ILE A 5 64.16 -52.75 14.43
N ILE A 6 62.82 -52.61 14.33
CA ILE A 6 61.89 -52.03 15.34
C ILE A 6 60.49 -51.75 14.72
N LEU A 7 59.50 -52.30 15.43
CA LEU A 7 58.04 -52.13 15.40
C LEU A 7 57.61 -50.73 15.88
N LEU A 8 56.61 -50.07 15.27
CA LEU A 8 55.64 -49.24 16.01
C LEU A 8 54.39 -48.85 15.16
N LEU A 9 53.21 -49.23 15.65
CA LEU A 9 51.93 -48.59 15.33
C LEU A 9 51.91 -47.16 15.89
N ILE A 10 51.49 -46.16 15.11
CA ILE A 10 50.88 -44.94 15.63
C ILE A 10 49.68 -44.55 14.74
N LEU A 11 48.52 -44.53 15.38
CA LEU A 11 47.25 -43.96 14.95
C LEU A 11 47.28 -42.45 15.29
N LEU A 12 47.05 -41.53 14.35
CA LEU A 12 46.87 -40.09 14.65
C LEU A 12 45.82 -39.43 13.74
N LEU A 13 45.01 -38.57 14.38
CA LEU A 13 43.74 -37.97 13.99
C LEU A 13 43.81 -36.82 12.94
N LEU A 14 42.66 -36.62 12.28
CA LEU A 14 42.04 -35.49 11.52
C LEU A 14 42.47 -34.02 11.84
N PRO A 15 42.22 -33.03 10.93
CA PRO A 15 40.90 -32.37 10.72
C PRO A 15 40.52 -32.26 9.22
N LEU A 16 39.28 -32.36 8.72
CA LEU A 16 37.98 -31.79 9.10
C LEU A 16 37.96 -30.25 9.19
N ILE A 17 38.12 -29.57 8.04
CA ILE A 17 37.50 -28.27 7.70
C ILE A 17 37.31 -28.35 6.16
N GLY A 18 36.11 -28.43 5.59
CA GLY A 18 35.01 -27.50 5.82
C GLY A 18 34.97 -26.49 4.66
N CYS A 19 34.64 -26.96 3.46
CA CYS A 19 34.06 -26.07 2.44
C CYS A 19 32.60 -26.50 2.25
N LEU A 20 31.83 -26.37 3.34
CA LEU A 20 30.42 -26.11 3.20
C LEU A 20 30.33 -24.71 2.62
N GLN A 21 30.28 -24.61 1.28
CA GLN A 21 29.46 -23.57 0.70
C GLN A 21 28.05 -23.87 1.22
N GLN A 22 27.66 -23.18 2.29
CA GLN A 22 26.25 -22.95 2.53
C GLN A 22 25.77 -22.12 1.33
N HIS A 23 25.41 -22.82 0.26
CA HIS A 23 24.22 -22.42 -0.45
C HIS A 23 23.12 -22.49 0.61
N GLU A 24 22.82 -21.36 1.23
CA GLU A 24 21.49 -21.14 1.77
C GLU A 24 20.56 -21.39 0.59
N THR A 25 20.02 -22.61 0.54
CA THR A 25 18.91 -22.95 -0.34
C THR A 25 17.91 -21.83 -0.16
N GLU A 26 17.53 -21.13 -1.23
CA GLU A 26 16.41 -20.19 -1.23
C GLU A 26 15.27 -20.89 -0.51
N GLN A 27 15.11 -20.58 0.78
CA GLN A 27 14.01 -21.10 1.53
C GLN A 27 12.78 -20.59 0.80
N ASN A 28 11.78 -21.44 0.63
CA ASN A 28 10.53 -21.08 0.00
C ASN A 28 9.89 -19.98 0.87
N LEU A 29 10.25 -18.72 0.62
CA LEU A 29 9.89 -17.54 1.42
C LEU A 29 8.48 -17.15 1.02
N PHE A 30 7.51 -18.02 1.29
CA PHE A 30 6.09 -17.72 1.16
C PHE A 30 5.49 -17.52 2.55
N ASN A 31 4.49 -16.64 2.65
CA ASN A 31 3.79 -16.31 3.89
C ASN A 31 4.74 -15.91 5.03
N CYS A 32 5.79 -15.16 4.71
CA CYS A 32 6.84 -14.75 5.64
C CYS A 32 7.06 -13.24 5.55
N ILE A 33 7.42 -12.63 6.68
CA ILE A 33 7.89 -11.25 6.75
C ILE A 33 9.30 -11.26 7.30
N LEU A 34 10.23 -10.55 6.64
CA LEU A 34 11.56 -10.28 7.20
C LEU A 34 11.64 -8.81 7.63
N VAL A 35 11.97 -8.59 8.90
CA VAL A 35 12.34 -7.28 9.44
C VAL A 35 13.85 -7.13 9.32
N GLU A 36 14.29 -6.09 8.60
CA GLU A 36 15.71 -5.78 8.36
C GLU A 36 16.54 -6.97 7.82
N GLY A 37 15.88 -7.90 7.12
CA GLY A 37 16.52 -9.11 6.57
C GLY A 37 16.99 -10.13 7.62
N LYS A 38 16.66 -9.94 8.89
CA LYS A 38 17.20 -10.76 10.00
C LYS A 38 16.12 -11.63 10.64
N ARG A 39 15.04 -11.01 11.09
CA ARG A 39 14.02 -11.69 11.91
C ARG A 39 12.79 -12.03 11.09
N LYS A 40 12.38 -13.30 11.19
CA LYS A 40 11.24 -13.87 10.48
C LYS A 40 9.96 -13.80 11.32
N PHE A 41 8.88 -13.41 10.67
CA PHE A 41 7.52 -13.40 11.21
C PHE A 41 6.56 -14.06 10.21
N TYR A 42 5.39 -14.46 10.69
CA TYR A 42 4.31 -15.03 9.88
C TYR A 42 3.01 -14.21 9.95
N SER A 43 2.95 -13.25 10.88
CA SER A 43 1.95 -12.18 10.93
C SER A 43 2.60 -10.84 10.58
N ILE A 44 1.93 -10.04 9.76
CA ILE A 44 2.40 -8.68 9.44
C ILE A 44 2.30 -7.80 10.69
N GLN A 45 1.22 -7.92 11.48
CA GLN A 45 1.06 -7.09 12.68
C GLN A 45 2.14 -7.39 13.72
N GLU A 46 2.49 -8.67 13.95
CA GLU A 46 3.59 -9.01 14.86
C GLU A 46 4.93 -8.43 14.40
N ALA A 47 5.19 -8.42 13.08
CA ALA A 47 6.40 -7.80 12.52
C ALA A 47 6.39 -6.28 12.73
N VAL A 48 5.23 -5.63 12.54
CA VAL A 48 5.04 -4.21 12.81
C VAL A 48 5.27 -3.92 14.29
N ASP A 49 4.70 -4.72 15.20
CA ASP A 49 4.82 -4.54 16.65
C ASP A 49 6.27 -4.69 17.13
N TYR A 50 7.04 -5.58 16.50
CA TYR A 50 8.45 -5.77 16.78
C TYR A 50 9.36 -4.65 16.26
N ALA A 51 9.09 -4.14 15.05
CA ALA A 51 9.99 -3.23 14.35
C ALA A 51 10.23 -1.89 15.08
N GLU A 52 11.34 -1.23 14.80
CA GLU A 52 11.65 0.10 15.29
C GLU A 52 11.39 1.18 14.22
N ASN A 53 11.34 2.45 14.62
CA ASN A 53 11.18 3.54 13.65
C ASN A 53 12.34 3.55 12.65
N GLY A 54 12.02 3.52 11.37
CA GLY A 54 12.96 3.48 10.25
C GLY A 54 13.08 2.10 9.59
N ASP A 55 12.63 1.04 10.26
CA ASP A 55 12.81 -0.33 9.78
C ASP A 55 12.05 -0.62 8.48
N VAL A 56 12.60 -1.58 7.73
CA VAL A 56 12.03 -2.15 6.51
C VAL A 56 11.47 -3.54 6.79
N LEU A 57 10.19 -3.70 6.48
CA LEU A 57 9.47 -4.96 6.50
C LEU A 57 9.30 -5.45 5.06
N ARG A 58 10.02 -6.52 4.71
CA ARG A 58 9.83 -7.23 3.44
C ARG A 58 8.77 -8.29 3.62
N ILE A 59 7.63 -8.11 2.97
CA ILE A 59 6.47 -8.98 3.03
C ILE A 59 6.46 -9.81 1.75
N TYR A 60 6.85 -11.07 1.89
CA TYR A 60 7.00 -11.98 0.78
C TYR A 60 5.64 -12.47 0.23
N PRO A 61 5.61 -13.10 -0.96
CA PRO A 61 4.35 -13.59 -1.53
C PRO A 61 3.58 -14.47 -0.54
N GLY A 62 2.28 -14.20 -0.41
CA GLY A 62 1.43 -14.87 0.56
C GLY A 62 0.06 -14.22 0.68
N VAL A 63 -0.86 -14.88 1.39
CA VAL A 63 -2.17 -14.31 1.71
C VAL A 63 -2.27 -14.12 3.21
N TYR A 64 -2.22 -12.86 3.63
CA TYR A 64 -2.30 -12.43 5.02
C TYR A 64 -3.72 -11.95 5.30
N ARG A 65 -4.41 -12.70 6.17
CA ARG A 65 -5.80 -12.39 6.58
C ARG A 65 -5.77 -11.65 7.92
N GLU A 66 -5.40 -10.39 7.87
CA GLU A 66 -5.09 -9.56 9.04
C GLU A 66 -5.60 -8.13 8.85
N THR A 67 -5.80 -7.43 9.96
CA THR A 67 -5.93 -5.98 9.98
C THR A 67 -4.66 -5.40 10.57
N ILE A 68 -4.05 -4.44 9.87
CA ILE A 68 -2.73 -3.91 10.19
C ILE A 68 -2.83 -2.45 10.62
N THR A 69 -2.17 -2.10 11.72
CA THR A 69 -1.98 -0.71 12.17
C THR A 69 -0.50 -0.37 12.14
N VAL A 70 -0.11 0.49 11.20
CA VAL A 70 1.25 1.03 11.05
C VAL A 70 1.36 2.29 11.91
N ASN A 71 1.80 2.10 13.16
CA ASN A 71 1.92 3.14 14.19
C ASN A 71 3.37 3.59 14.46
N LYS A 72 4.32 3.08 13.68
CA LYS A 72 5.72 3.46 13.66
C LYS A 72 6.12 3.88 12.25
N THR A 73 7.08 4.79 12.13
CA THR A 73 7.61 5.19 10.83
C THR A 73 8.31 3.99 10.20
N LEU A 74 7.65 3.33 9.24
CA LEU A 74 8.10 2.05 8.68
C LEU A 74 8.05 2.04 7.15
N GLN A 75 8.83 1.15 6.55
CA GLN A 75 8.71 0.81 5.13
C GLN A 75 8.16 -0.60 4.98
N LEU A 76 6.91 -0.73 4.52
CA LEU A 76 6.30 -2.01 4.16
C LEU A 76 6.49 -2.23 2.66
N ILE A 77 7.27 -3.24 2.30
CA ILE A 77 7.57 -3.60 0.92
C ILE A 77 6.98 -4.98 0.64
N GLY A 78 5.87 -4.99 -0.09
CA GLY A 78 5.24 -6.18 -0.61
C GLY A 78 5.92 -6.70 -1.87
N GLU A 79 6.15 -8.00 -1.92
CA GLU A 79 6.62 -8.71 -3.11
C GLU A 79 5.48 -9.60 -3.63
N LYS A 80 4.36 -8.98 -4.05
CA LYS A 80 3.09 -9.68 -4.40
C LYS A 80 2.36 -10.30 -3.21
N ALA A 81 2.56 -9.76 -2.01
CA ALA A 81 1.79 -10.12 -0.84
C ALA A 81 0.35 -9.60 -0.95
N VAL A 82 -0.62 -10.47 -0.67
CA VAL A 82 -2.04 -10.11 -0.59
C VAL A 82 -2.41 -9.90 0.88
N VAL A 83 -2.92 -8.72 1.21
CA VAL A 83 -3.45 -8.39 2.53
C VAL A 83 -4.96 -8.23 2.42
N SER A 84 -5.70 -8.95 3.27
CA SER A 84 -7.15 -8.98 3.26
C SER A 84 -7.67 -9.12 4.69
N CYS A 85 -8.96 -8.84 4.91
CA CYS A 85 -9.59 -9.12 6.19
C CYS A 85 -10.93 -9.85 6.00
N ASN A 86 -11.41 -10.50 7.06
CA ASN A 86 -12.72 -11.18 7.07
C ASN A 86 -13.87 -10.25 7.52
N SER A 87 -13.62 -8.96 7.72
CA SER A 87 -14.62 -7.96 8.10
C SER A 87 -15.15 -7.21 6.88
N SER A 88 -16.43 -6.84 6.88
CA SER A 88 -17.02 -5.89 5.92
C SER A 88 -17.01 -4.44 6.42
N THR A 89 -16.42 -4.17 7.58
CA THR A 89 -16.28 -2.84 8.20
C THR A 89 -14.86 -2.60 8.73
N GLY A 90 -14.50 -1.35 8.98
CA GLY A 90 -13.18 -0.97 9.48
C GLY A 90 -12.17 -0.77 8.35
N SER A 91 -10.91 -1.13 8.57
CA SER A 91 -9.84 -0.95 7.58
C SER A 91 -8.93 -2.17 7.52
N ILE A 92 -8.43 -2.52 6.33
CA ILE A 92 -7.44 -3.60 6.18
C ILE A 92 -6.08 -3.12 6.68
N ILE A 93 -5.64 -1.93 6.25
CA ILE A 93 -4.42 -1.29 6.71
C ILE A 93 -4.74 0.13 7.18
N THR A 94 -4.30 0.49 8.38
CA THR A 94 -4.40 1.85 8.95
C THR A 94 -3.00 2.41 9.18
N VAL A 95 -2.73 3.62 8.66
CA VAL A 95 -1.44 4.31 8.78
C VAL A 95 -1.58 5.51 9.70
N THR A 96 -1.07 5.39 10.92
CA THR A 96 -1.14 6.43 11.96
C THR A 96 0.19 7.10 12.24
N ALA A 97 1.31 6.53 11.79
CA ALA A 97 2.62 7.16 11.86
C ALA A 97 2.98 7.96 10.61
N ASN A 98 3.68 9.07 10.81
CA ASN A 98 4.18 9.90 9.72
C ASN A 98 5.34 9.22 8.97
N LYS A 99 5.57 9.66 7.73
CA LYS A 99 6.74 9.30 6.91
C LYS A 99 6.90 7.79 6.65
N CYS A 100 5.79 7.05 6.67
CA CYS A 100 5.76 5.66 6.28
C CYS A 100 5.82 5.51 4.76
N ARG A 101 6.30 4.36 4.31
CA ARG A 101 6.26 3.96 2.90
C ARG A 101 5.53 2.63 2.80
N ILE A 102 4.51 2.55 1.96
CA ILE A 102 3.76 1.32 1.69
C ILE A 102 3.82 1.07 0.19
N THR A 103 4.45 -0.03 -0.21
CA THR A 103 4.66 -0.33 -1.62
C THR A 103 4.51 -1.79 -1.96
N GLY A 104 4.03 -2.10 -3.17
CA GLY A 104 4.03 -3.46 -3.72
C GLY A 104 3.04 -4.43 -3.09
N LEU A 105 2.08 -3.94 -2.29
CA LEU A 105 1.02 -4.76 -1.69
C LEU A 105 -0.19 -4.87 -2.60
N HIS A 106 -0.86 -6.02 -2.51
CA HIS A 106 -2.23 -6.20 -3.01
C HIS A 106 -3.19 -6.18 -1.82
N VAL A 107 -3.88 -5.06 -1.62
CA VAL A 107 -4.90 -4.89 -0.58
C VAL A 107 -6.26 -5.25 -1.16
N LYS A 108 -6.87 -6.33 -0.64
CA LYS A 108 -8.06 -6.93 -1.22
C LYS A 108 -9.18 -7.04 -0.18
N GLY A 109 -10.25 -6.30 -0.41
CA GLY A 109 -11.50 -6.43 0.34
C GLY A 109 -12.37 -7.57 -0.16
N ILE A 110 -13.57 -7.66 0.41
CA ILE A 110 -14.50 -8.79 0.21
C ILE A 110 -15.89 -8.36 -0.28
N ILE A 111 -16.04 -7.21 -0.95
CA ILE A 111 -17.38 -6.71 -1.31
C ILE A 111 -18.08 -7.67 -2.28
N LYS A 112 -18.96 -8.48 -1.69
CA LYS A 112 -20.08 -9.16 -2.34
C LYS A 112 -21.34 -8.58 -1.70
N SER A 113 -22.08 -7.77 -2.45
CA SER A 113 -23.52 -7.48 -2.21
C SER A 113 -23.97 -6.81 -0.90
N GLU A 114 -23.09 -6.49 0.05
CA GLU A 114 -23.51 -5.87 1.32
C GLU A 114 -23.70 -4.36 1.18
N ARG A 115 -24.97 -3.92 1.22
CA ARG A 115 -25.37 -2.49 1.19
C ARG A 115 -24.82 -1.65 2.36
N ASN A 116 -24.20 -2.29 3.35
CA ASN A 116 -23.73 -1.69 4.60
C ASN A 116 -22.21 -1.84 4.83
N SER A 117 -21.43 -2.29 3.84
CA SER A 117 -19.98 -2.35 4.02
C SER A 117 -19.42 -0.95 4.16
N SER A 118 -18.57 -0.73 5.17
CA SER A 118 -17.76 0.49 5.38
C SER A 118 -16.27 0.19 5.33
N LEU A 119 -15.90 -0.92 4.69
CA LEU A 119 -14.52 -1.40 4.65
C LEU A 119 -13.64 -0.45 3.84
N THR A 120 -12.55 -0.03 4.45
CA THR A 120 -11.50 0.74 3.80
C THR A 120 -10.29 -0.14 3.49
N GLY A 121 -9.72 -0.06 2.30
CA GLY A 121 -8.48 -0.78 1.97
C GLY A 121 -7.31 -0.22 2.77
N LEU A 122 -6.97 1.04 2.50
CA LEU A 122 -5.90 1.78 3.16
C LEU A 122 -6.46 3.06 3.78
N ARG A 123 -6.48 3.14 5.11
CA ARG A 123 -6.88 4.33 5.85
C ARG A 123 -5.65 5.08 6.34
N ILE A 124 -5.56 6.37 6.05
CA ILE A 124 -4.40 7.21 6.38
C ILE A 124 -4.88 8.37 7.23
N THR A 125 -4.29 8.52 8.42
CA THR A 125 -4.62 9.60 9.37
C THR A 125 -3.35 10.34 9.83
N SER A 126 -2.32 10.33 8.98
CA SER A 126 -0.97 10.81 9.29
C SER A 126 -0.30 11.39 8.06
N ALA A 127 0.75 12.19 8.27
CA ALA A 127 1.32 13.07 7.27
C ALA A 127 2.61 12.53 6.64
N GLY A 128 2.90 13.00 5.42
CA GLY A 128 4.20 12.77 4.76
C GLY A 128 4.45 11.32 4.35
N ASN A 129 3.41 10.50 4.22
CA ASN A 129 3.52 9.10 3.81
C ASN A 129 3.61 8.98 2.29
N LYS A 130 4.21 7.88 1.83
CA LYS A 130 4.28 7.50 0.43
C LYS A 130 3.58 6.15 0.21
N ILE A 131 2.47 6.17 -0.50
CA ILE A 131 1.70 4.99 -0.87
C ILE A 131 1.88 4.78 -2.37
N GLU A 132 2.67 3.78 -2.75
CA GLU A 132 3.08 3.62 -4.14
C GLU A 132 3.03 2.19 -4.68
N ASN A 133 2.74 2.02 -5.97
CA ASN A 133 2.78 0.69 -6.62
C ASN A 133 1.96 -0.40 -5.90
N ASN A 134 0.84 -0.03 -5.28
CA ASN A 134 -0.07 -0.98 -4.66
C ASN A 134 -1.26 -1.27 -5.58
N THR A 135 -1.86 -2.45 -5.41
CA THR A 135 -3.17 -2.76 -5.99
C THR A 135 -4.20 -2.76 -4.87
N ILE A 136 -5.27 -1.97 -4.99
CA ILE A 136 -6.34 -1.86 -3.99
C ILE A 136 -7.69 -2.15 -4.64
N GLU A 137 -8.38 -3.19 -4.17
CA GLU A 137 -9.64 -3.61 -4.79
C GLU A 137 -10.73 -4.12 -3.83
N ASN A 138 -11.98 -4.03 -4.29
CA ASN A 138 -13.16 -4.62 -3.67
C ASN A 138 -13.43 -4.10 -2.25
N THR A 139 -13.31 -2.79 -2.05
CA THR A 139 -13.56 -2.08 -0.77
C THR A 139 -14.55 -0.94 -0.96
N MET A 140 -15.14 -0.43 0.13
CA MET A 140 -16.05 0.72 0.04
C MET A 140 -15.20 1.95 -0.30
N TYR A 141 -14.10 2.11 0.42
CA TYR A 141 -13.13 3.16 0.20
C TYR A 141 -11.78 2.51 -0.09
N GLY A 142 -11.27 2.62 -1.31
CA GLY A 142 -9.96 2.05 -1.67
C GLY A 142 -8.86 2.62 -0.77
N ILE A 143 -8.64 3.92 -0.91
CA ILE A 143 -7.74 4.70 -0.05
C ILE A 143 -8.53 5.84 0.57
N SER A 144 -8.50 5.97 1.89
CA SER A 144 -9.12 7.10 2.61
C SER A 144 -8.04 7.94 3.29
N LEU A 145 -7.93 9.21 2.88
CA LEU A 145 -7.11 10.22 3.54
C LEU A 145 -8.00 11.06 4.43
N GLU A 146 -7.84 10.91 5.74
CA GLU A 146 -8.69 11.59 6.73
C GLU A 146 -7.92 12.67 7.49
N ARG A 147 -8.58 13.32 8.46
CA ARG A 147 -7.99 14.35 9.31
C ARG A 147 -6.58 13.96 9.79
N GLY A 148 -5.62 14.83 9.52
CA GLY A 148 -4.19 14.64 9.83
C GLY A 148 -3.38 14.03 8.68
N ALA A 149 -4.02 13.59 7.60
CA ALA A 149 -3.37 13.04 6.42
C ALA A 149 -2.91 14.12 5.43
N ASP A 150 -2.01 14.99 5.87
CA ASP A 150 -1.48 16.06 5.02
C ASP A 150 -0.16 15.67 4.34
N ASN A 151 0.14 16.27 3.18
CA ASN A 151 1.43 16.10 2.48
C ASN A 151 1.78 14.64 2.10
N ASN A 152 0.77 13.80 1.86
CA ASN A 152 0.99 12.42 1.41
C ASN A 152 1.12 12.34 -0.12
N LEU A 153 1.87 11.34 -0.57
CA LEU A 153 2.03 10.98 -1.97
C LEU A 153 1.33 9.66 -2.24
N ILE A 154 0.29 9.69 -3.07
CA ILE A 154 -0.44 8.51 -3.55
C ILE A 154 -0.10 8.35 -5.02
N ILE A 155 0.84 7.46 -5.36
CA ILE A 155 1.43 7.41 -6.70
C ILE A 155 1.51 6.03 -7.31
N PHE A 156 1.31 5.89 -8.63
CA PHE A 156 1.46 4.62 -9.35
C PHE A 156 0.60 3.45 -8.81
N ASN A 157 -0.50 3.74 -8.09
CA ASN A 157 -1.37 2.70 -7.58
C ASN A 157 -2.41 2.28 -8.63
N HIS A 158 -2.84 1.02 -8.54
CA HIS A 158 -3.96 0.49 -9.30
C HIS A 158 -5.15 0.30 -8.37
N ILE A 159 -6.20 1.09 -8.56
CA ILE A 159 -7.35 1.18 -7.65
C ILE A 159 -8.59 0.81 -8.44
N LEU A 160 -9.22 -0.31 -8.11
CA LEU A 160 -10.27 -0.90 -8.94
C LEU A 160 -11.42 -1.52 -8.16
N ASN A 161 -12.63 -1.48 -8.73
CA ASN A 161 -13.82 -2.13 -8.18
C ASN A 161 -14.14 -1.70 -6.73
N ASN A 162 -14.04 -0.41 -6.45
CA ASN A 162 -14.39 0.15 -5.14
C ASN A 162 -15.72 0.92 -5.22
N THR A 163 -16.31 1.29 -4.08
CA THR A 163 -17.41 2.26 -4.13
C THR A 163 -16.85 3.64 -4.47
N ASP A 164 -15.92 4.11 -3.64
CA ASP A 164 -15.02 5.21 -3.95
C ASP A 164 -13.58 4.70 -4.05
N GLY A 165 -12.87 5.09 -5.10
CA GLY A 165 -11.47 4.68 -5.30
C GLY A 165 -10.55 5.33 -4.26
N ILE A 166 -10.52 6.66 -4.24
CA ILE A 166 -9.83 7.45 -3.22
C ILE A 166 -10.80 8.48 -2.65
N GLU A 167 -10.82 8.66 -1.35
CA GLU A 167 -11.49 9.79 -0.70
C GLU A 167 -10.52 10.64 0.12
N ILE A 168 -10.75 11.95 0.14
CA ILE A 168 -9.98 12.92 0.92
C ILE A 168 -10.96 13.73 1.76
N LEU A 169 -10.87 13.57 3.09
CA LEU A 169 -11.78 14.14 4.07
C LEU A 169 -10.97 14.90 5.14
N LEU A 170 -11.05 16.23 5.13
CA LEU A 170 -10.31 17.11 6.06
C LEU A 170 -8.78 16.92 5.97
N ALA A 171 -8.26 16.71 4.75
CA ALA A 171 -6.85 16.50 4.47
C ALA A 171 -6.38 17.40 3.30
N CYS A 172 -5.17 17.94 3.42
CA CYS A 172 -4.65 18.99 2.57
C CYS A 172 -3.26 18.67 2.01
N HIS A 173 -2.88 19.36 0.93
CA HIS A 173 -1.54 19.27 0.33
C HIS A 173 -1.12 17.86 -0.12
N ASN A 174 -2.07 16.97 -0.39
CA ASN A 174 -1.77 15.64 -0.92
C ASN A 174 -1.60 15.67 -2.44
N VAL A 175 -0.75 14.78 -2.94
CA VAL A 175 -0.53 14.59 -4.37
C VAL A 175 -0.95 13.18 -4.77
N LEU A 176 -1.92 13.12 -5.67
CA LEU A 176 -2.41 11.90 -6.29
C LEU A 176 -1.91 11.92 -7.74
N SER A 177 -0.92 11.09 -8.08
CA SER A 177 -0.39 11.08 -9.45
C SER A 177 -0.04 9.72 -10.04
N HIS A 178 -0.18 9.59 -11.36
CA HIS A 178 0.09 8.35 -12.09
C HIS A 178 -0.69 7.13 -11.59
N ASN A 179 -1.81 7.33 -10.91
CA ASN A 179 -2.68 6.22 -10.51
C ASN A 179 -3.59 5.83 -11.66
N ASN A 180 -3.93 4.54 -11.72
CA ASN A 180 -5.00 4.04 -12.58
C ASN A 180 -6.20 3.71 -11.69
N ILE A 181 -7.28 4.48 -11.86
CA ILE A 181 -8.48 4.43 -11.01
C ILE A 181 -9.65 4.03 -11.88
N SER A 182 -10.20 2.83 -11.66
CA SER A 182 -11.19 2.27 -12.56
C SER A 182 -12.33 1.55 -11.87
N TRP A 183 -13.49 1.53 -12.52
CA TRP A 183 -14.65 0.76 -12.07
C TRP A 183 -15.12 1.08 -10.65
N SER A 184 -14.85 2.30 -10.17
CA SER A 184 -15.44 2.76 -8.92
C SER A 184 -16.90 3.14 -9.17
N CYS A 185 -17.83 2.47 -8.47
CA CYS A 185 -19.25 2.59 -8.80
C CYS A 185 -19.84 3.97 -8.45
N ARG A 186 -19.22 4.71 -7.51
CA ARG A 186 -19.62 6.06 -7.12
C ARG A 186 -18.60 7.11 -7.57
N ASN A 187 -17.41 7.17 -6.99
CA ASN A 187 -16.38 8.15 -7.37
C ASN A 187 -15.01 7.47 -7.59
N GLY A 188 -14.26 7.86 -8.62
CA GLY A 188 -12.85 7.54 -8.74
C GLY A 188 -12.07 8.22 -7.63
N VAL A 189 -12.19 9.55 -7.56
CA VAL A 189 -11.67 10.38 -6.46
C VAL A 189 -12.77 11.29 -5.93
N TYR A 190 -12.98 11.29 -4.62
CA TYR A 190 -13.89 12.18 -3.90
C TYR A 190 -13.12 13.12 -2.97
N LEU A 191 -13.46 14.40 -3.00
CA LEU A 191 -12.98 15.40 -2.05
C LEU A 191 -14.19 16.05 -1.39
N GLY A 192 -14.17 16.06 -0.07
CA GLY A 192 -15.21 16.70 0.73
C GLY A 192 -14.63 17.46 1.91
N TYR A 193 -15.48 18.26 2.54
CA TYR A 193 -15.14 19.07 3.71
C TYR A 193 -14.03 20.09 3.40
N GLN A 194 -13.27 20.56 4.39
CA GLN A 194 -12.20 21.55 4.22
C GLN A 194 -10.92 20.95 3.59
N SER A 195 -11.04 20.04 2.62
CA SER A 195 -9.90 19.42 1.93
C SER A 195 -9.40 20.34 0.81
N ARG A 196 -8.28 21.03 1.05
CA ARG A 196 -7.74 22.09 0.18
C ARG A 196 -6.33 21.79 -0.30
N PHE A 197 -5.92 22.46 -1.37
CA PHE A 197 -4.54 22.41 -1.89
C PHE A 197 -4.08 21.01 -2.28
N ASN A 198 -5.01 20.09 -2.55
CA ASN A 198 -4.67 18.78 -3.08
C ASN A 198 -4.47 18.86 -4.60
N THR A 199 -3.56 18.04 -5.12
CA THR A 199 -3.24 17.96 -6.55
C THR A 199 -3.53 16.56 -7.06
N ILE A 200 -4.45 16.46 -8.02
CA ILE A 200 -4.83 15.24 -8.73
C ILE A 200 -4.32 15.39 -10.15
N THR A 201 -3.22 14.71 -10.48
CA THR A 201 -2.56 14.94 -11.76
C THR A 201 -2.00 13.70 -12.41
N GLN A 202 -1.99 13.64 -13.75
CA GLN A 202 -1.39 12.53 -14.50
C GLN A 202 -1.99 11.16 -14.15
N ASN A 203 -3.23 11.12 -13.67
CA ASN A 203 -3.94 9.88 -13.40
C ASN A 203 -4.77 9.46 -14.62
N VAL A 204 -5.07 8.17 -14.70
CA VAL A 204 -5.99 7.62 -15.69
C VAL A 204 -7.25 7.15 -14.97
N PHE A 205 -8.39 7.68 -15.36
CA PHE A 205 -9.70 7.34 -14.81
C PHE A 205 -10.54 6.60 -15.85
N VAL A 206 -10.96 5.38 -15.54
CA VAL A 206 -11.68 4.53 -16.50
C VAL A 206 -12.99 4.00 -15.91
N LYS A 207 -14.13 4.31 -16.54
CA LYS A 207 -15.44 3.71 -16.22
C LYS A 207 -15.85 3.80 -14.74
N ASN A 208 -15.58 4.94 -14.13
CA ASN A 208 -16.09 5.29 -12.79
C ASN A 208 -17.47 5.96 -12.90
N GLY A 209 -18.24 5.97 -11.81
CA GLY A 209 -19.48 6.76 -11.73
C GLY A 209 -19.21 8.26 -11.91
N ARG A 210 -18.36 8.83 -11.06
CA ARG A 210 -17.73 10.14 -11.28
C ARG A 210 -16.23 9.93 -11.29
N ALA A 211 -15.47 10.46 -12.23
CA ALA A 211 -14.02 10.29 -12.17
C ALA A 211 -13.43 11.13 -11.02
N VAL A 212 -13.74 12.43 -10.98
CA VAL A 212 -13.43 13.31 -9.85
C VAL A 212 -14.67 14.06 -9.37
N HIS A 213 -14.95 14.00 -8.08
CA HIS A 213 -16.05 14.72 -7.44
C HIS A 213 -15.55 15.64 -6.31
N LEU A 214 -15.77 16.94 -6.46
CA LEU A 214 -15.39 17.99 -5.52
C LEU A 214 -16.65 18.56 -4.84
N LYS A 215 -16.82 18.33 -3.54
CA LYS A 215 -18.02 18.73 -2.79
C LYS A 215 -17.70 19.71 -1.67
N GLY A 216 -18.10 20.97 -1.85
CA GLY A 216 -17.88 22.04 -0.86
C GLY A 216 -16.41 22.31 -0.55
N VAL A 217 -15.51 22.00 -1.47
CA VAL A 217 -14.06 22.19 -1.38
C VAL A 217 -13.61 23.31 -2.31
N ASP A 218 -12.46 23.90 -2.01
CA ASP A 218 -11.84 24.95 -2.82
C ASP A 218 -10.32 24.75 -2.89
N SER A 219 -9.68 25.48 -3.81
CA SER A 219 -8.22 25.56 -3.94
C SER A 219 -7.53 24.22 -4.26
N ASN A 220 -8.22 23.27 -4.90
CA ASN A 220 -7.63 22.03 -5.38
C ASN A 220 -7.29 22.10 -6.89
N LYS A 221 -6.38 21.23 -7.35
CA LYS A 221 -5.95 21.15 -8.75
C LYS A 221 -6.27 19.76 -9.31
N VAL A 222 -6.93 19.72 -10.47
CA VAL A 222 -7.22 18.51 -11.24
C VAL A 222 -6.69 18.74 -12.66
N THR A 223 -5.47 18.27 -12.94
CA THR A 223 -4.75 18.64 -14.16
C THR A 223 -4.03 17.48 -14.84
N GLU A 224 -3.91 17.47 -16.15
CA GLU A 224 -3.14 16.44 -16.89
C GLU A 224 -3.67 15.01 -16.69
N ASN A 225 -4.93 14.84 -16.30
CA ASN A 225 -5.53 13.52 -16.16
C ASN A 225 -6.14 13.06 -17.49
N VAL A 226 -6.22 11.74 -17.67
CA VAL A 226 -6.91 11.10 -18.79
C VAL A 226 -8.19 10.45 -18.29
N PHE A 227 -9.30 10.86 -18.86
CA PHE A 227 -10.65 10.48 -18.51
C PHE A 227 -11.24 9.63 -19.64
N ILE A 228 -11.67 8.40 -19.35
CA ILE A 228 -12.11 7.43 -20.36
C ILE A 228 -13.43 6.77 -19.93
N GLY A 229 -14.51 7.15 -20.59
CA GLY A 229 -15.83 6.52 -20.44
C GLY A 229 -16.36 6.46 -19.00
N ASN A 230 -16.10 7.49 -18.19
CA ASN A 230 -16.73 7.62 -16.87
C ASN A 230 -18.16 8.18 -17.06
N THR A 231 -19.09 7.90 -16.14
CA THR A 231 -20.45 8.44 -16.29
C THR A 231 -20.47 9.97 -16.16
N ILE A 232 -19.61 10.52 -15.30
CA ILE A 232 -19.32 11.95 -15.17
C ILE A 232 -17.80 12.09 -15.02
N GLU A 233 -17.17 12.91 -15.85
CA GLU A 233 -15.71 13.06 -15.79
C GLU A 233 -15.28 13.90 -14.58
N THR A 234 -15.78 15.13 -14.47
CA THR A 234 -15.52 15.98 -13.30
C THR A 234 -16.81 16.62 -12.83
N SER A 235 -16.96 16.81 -11.53
CA SER A 235 -18.12 17.51 -10.97
C SER A 235 -17.76 18.30 -9.73
N GLU A 236 -18.32 19.50 -9.65
CA GLU A 236 -18.27 20.36 -8.48
C GLU A 236 -19.69 20.55 -7.94
N CYS A 237 -19.87 20.55 -6.62
CA CYS A 237 -21.14 20.91 -6.01
C CYS A 237 -20.98 21.51 -4.62
N CYS A 238 -22.09 22.00 -4.06
CA CYS A 238 -22.18 22.48 -2.68
C CYS A 238 -21.23 23.64 -2.38
N GLY A 239 -21.04 24.56 -3.33
CA GLY A 239 -20.21 25.75 -3.18
C GLY A 239 -18.74 25.53 -3.57
N ALA A 240 -18.42 24.42 -4.24
CA ALA A 240 -17.11 24.16 -4.83
C ALA A 240 -16.96 24.81 -6.22
N GLU A 241 -18.08 25.11 -6.89
CA GLU A 241 -18.13 25.55 -8.27
C GLU A 241 -17.23 26.77 -8.53
N GLY A 242 -16.28 26.63 -9.45
CA GLY A 242 -15.37 27.70 -9.86
C GLY A 242 -14.30 28.07 -8.82
N LYS A 243 -14.15 27.27 -7.76
CA LYS A 243 -13.13 27.49 -6.72
C LYS A 243 -11.95 26.52 -6.79
N ASN A 244 -11.99 25.59 -7.74
CA ASN A 244 -10.91 24.63 -8.01
C ASN A 244 -10.39 24.82 -9.43
N PHE A 245 -9.15 24.41 -9.66
CA PHE A 245 -8.49 24.51 -10.95
C PHE A 245 -8.59 23.17 -11.68
N ILE A 246 -9.45 23.08 -12.69
CA ILE A 246 -9.72 21.86 -13.47
C ILE A 246 -9.42 22.13 -14.94
N GLU A 247 -8.16 21.97 -15.33
CA GLU A 247 -7.69 22.33 -16.68
C GLU A 247 -6.68 21.31 -17.22
N ASN A 248 -6.40 21.37 -18.52
CA ASN A 248 -5.38 20.54 -19.19
C ASN A 248 -5.61 19.02 -19.01
N ASN A 249 -6.87 18.59 -18.91
CA ASN A 249 -7.21 17.17 -18.87
C ASN A 249 -7.65 16.68 -20.27
N VAL A 250 -7.48 15.39 -20.52
CA VAL A 250 -7.87 14.73 -21.77
C VAL A 250 -9.11 13.88 -21.53
N TYR A 251 -10.15 14.09 -22.32
CA TYR A 251 -11.43 13.39 -22.21
C TYR A 251 -11.64 12.50 -23.45
N LYS A 252 -11.91 11.21 -23.26
CA LYS A 252 -12.03 10.19 -24.32
C LYS A 252 -13.26 9.30 -24.17
#